data_AF-A0A942HDB4-F1
#
_entry.id   AF-A0A942HDB4-F1
#
_cell.length_a   1.000
_cell.length_b   1.000
_cell.length_c   1.000
_cell.angle_alpha   90.00
_cell.angle_beta   90.00
_cell.angle_gamma   90.00
#
_symmetry.space_group_name_H-M   'P 1'
#
loop_
_entity.id
_entity.type
_entity.pdbx_description
1 polymer ?
#
loop_
_entity_poly.entity_id
_entity_poly.type
_entity_poly.pdbx_seq_one_letter_code
_entity_poly.pdbx_strand_id
1 'polypeptide(L)'
;MQIEREATTLVSGRGSITALRRAQLSLLTLAFITIPTLVFAQASPWERAAGNLERTFTGPLARSLALVAIVIGGLLFMFAEQGAKRQISGIVFGGGLALFAGQFLTWLF
;
A
#
# COMPACT_ATOMS: atom_id res chain seq x y z
N MET A 1 -55.54 40.39 -23.97
CA MET A 1 -55.22 39.60 -22.75
C MET A 1 -54.45 38.30 -23.05
N GLN A 2 -53.57 38.28 -24.08
CA GLN A 2 -52.83 37.08 -24.52
C GLN A 2 -51.33 37.35 -24.82
N ILE A 3 -50.89 38.61 -24.75
CA ILE A 3 -49.54 39.03 -25.22
C ILE A 3 -48.48 38.96 -24.09
N GLU A 4 -48.88 38.76 -22.84
CA GLU A 4 -47.97 38.75 -21.67
C GLU A 4 -47.34 37.37 -21.38
N ARG A 5 -47.75 36.29 -22.07
CA ARG A 5 -47.33 34.92 -21.73
C ARG A 5 -46.06 34.43 -22.42
N GLU A 6 -45.53 35.18 -23.39
CA GLU A 6 -44.37 34.73 -24.19
C GLU A 6 -43.02 35.29 -23.71
N ALA A 7 -43.02 36.24 -22.77
CA ALA A 7 -41.78 36.89 -22.31
C ALA A 7 -41.04 36.12 -21.19
N THR A 8 -41.69 35.15 -20.54
CA THR A 8 -41.13 34.49 -19.33
C THR A 8 -40.32 33.22 -19.60
N THR A 9 -40.22 32.76 -20.85
CA THR A 9 -39.48 31.52 -21.19
C THR A 9 -38.07 31.77 -21.76
N LEU A 10 -37.70 33.02 -22.06
CA LEU A 10 -36.42 33.36 -22.70
C LEU A 10 -35.31 33.82 -21.75
N VAL A 11 -35.33 33.38 -20.49
CA VAL A 11 -34.26 33.68 -19.49
C VAL A 11 -33.44 32.44 -19.10
N SER A 12 -33.76 31.25 -19.61
CA SER A 12 -33.17 29.98 -19.15
C SER A 12 -32.04 29.41 -20.04
N GLY A 13 -31.40 30.23 -20.89
CA GLY A 13 -30.44 29.73 -21.90
C GLY A 13 -28.95 30.05 -21.65
N ARG A 14 -28.63 31.07 -20.83
CA ARG A 14 -27.26 31.61 -20.73
C ARG A 14 -26.45 31.10 -19.54
N GLY A 15 -27.08 30.48 -18.54
CA GLY A 15 -26.44 30.02 -17.30
C GLY A 15 -25.69 28.69 -17.40
N SER A 16 -26.14 27.75 -18.24
CA SER A 16 -25.54 26.40 -18.31
C SER A 16 -24.17 26.40 -18.97
N ILE A 17 -23.93 27.27 -19.95
CA ILE A 17 -22.66 27.32 -20.70
C ILE A 17 -21.52 27.83 -19.82
N THR A 18 -21.81 28.78 -18.93
CA THR A 18 -20.83 29.31 -17.97
C THR A 18 -20.64 28.37 -16.78
N ALA A 19 -21.67 27.66 -16.33
CA ALA A 19 -21.56 26.63 -15.29
C ALA A 19 -20.69 25.45 -15.74
N LEU A 20 -20.87 24.95 -16.97
CA LEU A 20 -20.06 23.89 -17.54
C LEU A 20 -18.61 24.32 -17.73
N ARG A 21 -18.36 25.54 -18.22
CA ARG A 21 -17.00 26.09 -18.39
C ARG A 21 -16.30 26.31 -17.04
N ARG A 22 -17.03 26.71 -15.99
CA ARG A 22 -16.50 26.84 -14.63
C ARG A 22 -16.18 25.47 -14.02
N ALA A 23 -17.05 24.48 -14.16
CA ALA A 23 -16.79 23.11 -13.69
C ALA A 23 -15.58 22.48 -14.41
N GLN A 24 -15.45 22.74 -15.72
CA GLN A 24 -14.30 22.29 -16.51
C GLN A 24 -13.00 22.99 -16.10
N LEU A 25 -13.05 24.29 -15.76
CA LEU A 25 -11.91 25.00 -15.18
C LEU A 25 -11.55 24.48 -13.78
N SER A 26 -12.55 24.14 -12.94
CA SER A 26 -12.31 23.52 -11.62
C SER A 26 -11.64 22.16 -11.73
N LEU A 27 -12.10 21.32 -12.66
CA LEU A 27 -11.50 20.00 -12.95
C LEU A 27 -10.08 20.14 -13.48
N LEU A 28 -9.82 21.11 -14.35
CA LEU A 28 -8.49 21.35 -14.91
C LEU A 28 -7.54 21.90 -13.85
N THR A 29 -8.02 22.76 -12.95
CA THR A 29 -7.23 23.27 -11.81
C THR A 29 -6.93 22.18 -10.80
N LEU A 30 -7.92 21.33 -10.48
CA LEU A 30 -7.73 20.16 -9.62
C LEU A 30 -6.71 19.19 -10.24
N ALA A 31 -6.84 18.89 -11.53
CA ALA A 31 -5.89 18.07 -12.27
C ALA A 31 -4.47 18.68 -12.24
N PHE A 32 -4.34 19.98 -12.47
CA PHE A 32 -3.05 20.67 -12.49
C PHE A 32 -2.36 20.70 -11.11
N ILE A 33 -3.12 20.65 -10.02
CA ILE A 33 -2.60 20.56 -8.65
C ILE A 33 -2.25 19.10 -8.28
N THR A 34 -3.00 18.11 -8.76
CA THR A 34 -2.75 16.69 -8.47
C THR A 34 -1.67 16.04 -9.35
N ILE A 35 -1.40 16.59 -10.53
CA ILE A 35 -0.34 16.07 -11.42
C ILE A 35 1.06 16.20 -10.79
N PRO A 36 1.48 17.35 -10.24
CA PRO A 36 2.79 17.46 -9.60
C PRO A 36 2.89 16.59 -8.35
N THR A 37 1.82 16.33 -7.58
CA THR A 37 1.91 15.41 -6.44
C THR A 37 2.17 13.96 -6.87
N LEU A 38 1.63 13.50 -8.01
CA LEU A 38 1.98 12.17 -8.56
C LEU A 38 3.41 12.12 -9.15
N VAL A 39 3.90 13.22 -9.71
CA VAL A 39 5.25 13.30 -10.28
C VAL A 39 6.32 13.49 -9.20
N PHE A 40 6.06 14.27 -8.13
CA PHE A 40 6.90 14.33 -6.93
C PHE A 40 6.72 13.09 -6.02
N ALA A 41 5.66 12.31 -6.19
CA ALA A 41 5.55 10.94 -5.65
C ALA A 41 6.39 9.92 -6.45
N GLN A 42 7.12 10.34 -7.50
CA GLN A 42 8.36 9.67 -7.88
C GLN A 42 9.38 9.95 -6.76
N ALA A 43 9.13 9.32 -5.61
CA ALA A 43 9.99 9.27 -4.45
C ALA A 43 11.44 9.19 -4.92
N SER A 44 12.29 9.98 -4.28
CA SER A 44 13.70 10.08 -4.65
C SER A 44 14.27 8.67 -4.88
N PRO A 45 15.25 8.46 -5.78
CA PRO A 45 15.80 7.12 -6.01
C PRO A 45 16.18 6.40 -4.71
N TRP A 46 16.58 7.16 -3.69
CA TRP A 46 16.88 6.73 -2.33
C TRP A 46 15.65 6.34 -1.50
N GLU A 47 14.55 7.07 -1.63
CA GLU A 47 13.28 6.80 -0.95
C GLU A 47 12.53 5.62 -1.62
N ARG A 48 12.65 5.47 -2.95
CA ARG A 48 12.25 4.23 -3.65
C ARG A 48 13.11 3.04 -3.24
N ALA A 49 14.42 3.22 -3.11
CA ALA A 49 15.32 2.17 -2.64
C ALA A 49 14.99 1.76 -1.20
N ALA A 50 14.74 2.72 -0.31
CA ALA A 50 14.32 2.47 1.07
C ALA A 50 12.98 1.70 1.11
N GLY A 51 11.98 2.12 0.34
CA GLY A 51 10.70 1.41 0.26
C GLY A 51 10.82 0.00 -0.36
N ASN A 52 11.68 -0.18 -1.35
CA ASN A 52 11.96 -1.53 -1.89
C ASN A 52 12.70 -2.40 -0.88
N LEU A 53 13.61 -1.83 -0.08
CA LEU A 53 14.33 -2.55 0.95
C LEU A 53 13.37 -3.02 2.06
N GLU A 54 12.46 -2.14 2.51
CA GLU A 54 11.39 -2.47 3.45
C GLU A 54 10.49 -3.61 2.94
N ARG A 55 10.02 -3.52 1.69
CA ARG A 55 9.22 -4.59 1.05
C ARG A 55 9.99 -5.89 0.92
N THR A 56 11.28 -5.81 0.63
CA THR A 56 12.12 -6.99 0.48
C THR A 56 12.34 -7.67 1.84
N PHE A 57 12.55 -6.90 2.91
CA PHE A 57 12.67 -7.41 4.28
C PHE A 57 11.39 -8.07 4.81
N THR A 58 10.23 -7.56 4.45
CA THR A 58 8.93 -8.06 4.93
C THR A 58 8.33 -9.17 4.07
N GLY A 59 8.71 -9.28 2.78
CA GLY A 59 8.15 -10.28 1.86
C GLY A 59 9.09 -11.47 1.57
N PRO A 60 9.93 -11.42 0.52
CA PRO A 60 10.77 -12.55 0.13
C PRO A 60 11.85 -12.91 1.15
N LEU A 61 12.54 -11.92 1.74
CA LEU A 61 13.60 -12.19 2.70
C LEU A 61 13.05 -12.81 3.98
N ALA A 62 11.92 -12.32 4.50
CA ALA A 62 11.28 -12.87 5.69
C ALA A 62 11.04 -14.38 5.57
N ARG A 63 10.55 -14.85 4.41
CA ARG A 63 10.31 -16.28 4.15
C ARG A 63 11.62 -17.07 4.12
N SER A 64 12.66 -16.56 3.48
CA SER A 64 13.97 -17.23 3.47
C SER A 64 14.60 -17.30 4.86
N LEU A 65 14.53 -16.23 5.65
CA LEU A 65 15.05 -16.19 7.03
C LEU A 65 14.28 -17.14 7.96
N ALA A 66 12.96 -17.19 7.83
CA ALA A 66 12.12 -18.12 8.59
C ALA A 66 12.47 -19.58 8.27
N LEU A 67 12.62 -19.93 6.99
CA LEU A 67 13.02 -21.29 6.58
C LEU A 67 14.40 -21.68 7.13
N VAL A 68 15.39 -20.81 7.00
CA VAL A 68 16.74 -21.06 7.53
C VAL A 68 16.71 -21.21 9.06
N ALA A 69 15.96 -20.36 9.77
CA ALA A 69 15.80 -20.46 11.21
C ALA A 69 15.14 -21.78 11.65
N ILE A 70 14.13 -22.26 10.92
CA ILE A 70 13.47 -23.54 11.19
C ILE A 70 14.45 -24.70 10.99
N VAL A 71 15.19 -24.71 9.88
CA VAL A 71 16.15 -25.79 9.57
C VAL A 71 17.29 -25.83 10.59
N ILE A 72 17.91 -24.68 10.87
CA ILE A 72 19.01 -24.59 11.84
C ILE A 72 18.49 -24.86 13.25
N GLY A 73 17.35 -24.29 13.63
CA GLY A 73 16.72 -24.54 14.93
C GLY A 73 16.41 -26.03 15.16
N GLY A 74 15.89 -26.73 14.14
CA GLY A 74 15.64 -28.16 14.19
C GLY A 74 16.91 -29.00 14.30
N LEU A 75 17.94 -28.69 13.51
CA LEU A 75 19.23 -29.38 13.56
C LEU A 75 19.92 -29.17 14.92
N LEU A 76 19.95 -27.92 15.41
CA LEU A 76 20.51 -27.61 16.72
C LEU A 76 19.71 -28.29 17.84
N PHE A 77 18.39 -28.40 17.74
CA PHE A 77 17.57 -29.10 18.73
C PHE A 77 17.86 -30.61 18.76
N MET A 78 18.12 -31.22 17.60
CA MET A 78 18.46 -32.64 17.49
C MET A 78 19.82 -32.97 18.12
N PHE A 79 20.80 -32.08 17.95
CA PHE A 79 22.15 -32.22 18.51
C PHE A 79 22.36 -31.46 19.83
N ALA A 80 21.30 -30.87 20.40
CA ALA A 80 21.39 -30.15 21.66
C ALA A 80 21.36 -31.14 22.83
N GLU A 81 22.52 -31.34 23.44
CA GLU A 81 22.62 -31.94 24.78
C GLU A 81 21.80 -31.12 25.79
N GLN A 82 21.31 -31.78 26.84
CA GLN A 82 20.47 -31.12 27.85
C GLN A 82 21.16 -29.88 28.44
N GLY A 83 20.45 -28.74 28.40
CA GLY A 83 20.95 -27.45 28.92
C GLY A 83 20.56 -26.27 28.04
N ALA A 84 21.31 -25.16 28.18
CA ALA A 84 21.04 -23.89 27.49
C ALA A 84 20.99 -24.02 25.96
N LYS A 85 21.78 -24.95 25.37
CA LYS A 85 21.81 -25.20 23.92
C LYS A 85 20.43 -25.63 23.38
N ARG A 86 19.69 -26.45 24.15
CA ARG A 86 18.34 -26.91 23.76
C ARG A 86 17.32 -25.79 23.85
N GLN A 87 17.40 -24.91 24.86
CA GLN A 87 16.52 -23.73 24.96
C GLN A 87 16.75 -22.74 23.82
N ILE A 88 18.00 -22.41 23.51
CA ILE A 88 18.32 -21.47 22.42
C ILE A 88 17.82 -22.01 21.07
N SER A 89 18.02 -23.30 20.81
CA SER A 89 17.49 -23.93 19.59
C SER A 89 15.96 -23.87 19.49
N GLY A 90 15.26 -24.01 20.62
CA GLY A 90 13.81 -23.88 20.69
C GLY A 90 13.31 -22.46 20.41
N ILE A 91 14.03 -21.43 20.88
CA ILE A 91 13.70 -20.02 20.60
C ILE A 91 13.89 -19.72 19.11
N VAL A 92 14.99 -20.20 18.51
CA VAL A 92 15.24 -19.99 17.06
C VAL A 92 14.20 -20.73 16.21
N PHE A 93 13.89 -21.98 16.56
CA PHE A 93 12.86 -22.77 15.88
C PHE A 93 11.47 -22.14 16.01
N GLY A 94 11.08 -21.76 17.23
CA GLY A 94 9.80 -21.12 17.51
C GLY A 94 9.68 -19.73 16.88
N GLY A 95 10.77 -18.94 16.88
CA GLY A 95 10.84 -17.65 16.21
C GLY A 95 10.66 -17.78 14.69
N GLY A 96 11.31 -18.78 14.07
CA GLY A 96 11.12 -19.09 12.66
C GLY A 96 9.66 -19.43 12.30
N LEU A 97 9.00 -20.25 13.13
CA LEU A 97 7.58 -20.59 12.94
C LEU A 97 6.64 -19.39 13.15
N ALA A 98 6.89 -18.56 14.16
CA ALA A 98 6.09 -17.36 14.42
C ALA A 98 6.18 -16.35 13.28
N LEU A 99 7.38 -16.12 12.74
CA LEU A 99 7.58 -15.26 11.57
C LEU A 99 6.93 -15.85 10.30
N PHE A 100 6.94 -17.17 10.14
CA PHE A 100 6.28 -17.85 9.02
C PHE A 100 4.74 -17.77 9.11
N ALA A 101 4.17 -17.73 10.31
CA ALA A 101 2.71 -17.69 10.52
C ALA A 101 2.05 -16.48 9.85
N GLY A 102 2.71 -15.32 9.84
CA GLY A 102 2.19 -14.13 9.14
C GLY A 102 1.94 -14.40 7.65
N GLN A 103 2.83 -15.15 7.01
CA GLN A 103 2.68 -15.53 5.61
C GLN A 103 1.53 -16.53 5.38
N PHE A 104 1.32 -17.45 6.31
CA PHE A 104 0.20 -18.41 6.25
C PHE A 104 -1.15 -17.68 6.32
N LEU A 105 -1.27 -16.67 7.18
CA LEU A 105 -2.48 -15.86 7.28
C LEU A 105 -2.76 -15.10 5.96
N THR A 106 -1.73 -14.51 5.32
CA THR A 106 -1.89 -13.85 4.01
C THR A 106 -2.32 -14.80 2.88
N TRP A 107 -2.10 -16.11 3.03
CA TRP A 107 -2.59 -17.10 2.06
C TRP A 107 -4.03 -17.53 2.35
N LEU A 108 -4.45 -17.52 3.62
CA LEU A 108 -5.77 -17.98 4.06
C LEU A 108 -6.89 -16.97 3.75
N PHE A 109 -6.58 -15.67 3.73
CA PHE A 109 -7.53 -14.58 3.50
C PHE A 109 -7.20 -13.83 2.21
#